data_AF-A0A936U4Z2-F1
#
_entry.id   AF-A0A936U4Z2-F1
#
_cell.length_a   1.000
_cell.length_b   1.000
_cell.length_c   1.000
_cell.angle_alpha   90.00
_cell.angle_beta   90.00
_cell.angle_gamma   90.00
#
_symmetry.space_group_name_H-M   'P 1'
#
loop_
_entity.id
_entity.type
_entity.pdbx_description
1 polymer ?
#
loop_
_entity_poly.entity_id
_entity_poly.type
_entity_poly.pdbx_seq_one_letter_code
_entity_poly.pdbx_strand_id
1 'polypeptide(L)'
;MFIVMFILACGEAPSEAAAPAAPSSPPIITLGETVALMSEGGLTLERQRWSWGPKEGPPTLSMVTYRARAPLDARVAVRPSETVAPFASLVPQDDPGPWVAINGGFYEEGAMGLVVSEGKELTPLSPRGGSGVFFWSPAGAQVVHRDDWRPGPTEALQSVDRLVNGGASVVKTIGGPQTARSAVVVGKTSSGS
;
A
#
# COMPACT_ATOMS: atom_id res chain seq x y z
N MET A 1 6.88 -4.75 15.42
CA MET A 1 6.81 -4.05 14.10
C MET A 1 6.02 -4.98 13.17
N PHE A 2 5.33 -4.45 12.17
CA PHE A 2 4.34 -5.18 11.35
C PHE A 2 4.35 -4.68 9.91
N ILE A 3 3.87 -5.50 8.98
CA ILE A 3 3.56 -5.10 7.61
C ILE A 3 2.06 -4.88 7.53
N VAL A 4 1.65 -3.71 7.03
CA VAL A 4 0.26 -3.42 6.70
C VAL A 4 0.12 -3.24 5.21
N MET A 5 -0.86 -3.91 4.63
CA MET A 5 -1.26 -3.72 3.25
C MET A 5 -2.61 -3.04 3.24
N PHE A 6 -2.68 -1.91 2.54
CA PHE A 6 -3.92 -1.18 2.33
C PHE A 6 -4.42 -1.42 0.92
N ILE A 7 -5.70 -1.70 0.78
CA ILE A 7 -6.45 -1.52 -0.46
C ILE A 7 -7.50 -0.45 -0.18
N LEU A 8 -7.41 0.67 -0.88
CA LEU A 8 -8.41 1.72 -0.86
C LEU A 8 -9.28 1.54 -2.09
N ALA A 9 -10.55 1.18 -1.89
CA ALA A 9 -11.55 1.18 -2.94
C ALA A 9 -12.30 2.51 -2.88
N CYS A 10 -12.33 3.24 -4.00
CA CYS A 10 -13.12 4.46 -4.09
C CYS A 10 -14.58 4.15 -3.82
N GLY A 11 -15.17 4.84 -2.84
CA GLY A 11 -16.62 4.93 -2.73
C GLY A 11 -17.16 5.98 -3.70
N GLU A 12 -18.47 5.95 -3.93
CA GLU A 12 -19.17 6.99 -4.68
C GLU A 12 -18.85 8.37 -4.09
N ALA A 13 -18.40 9.29 -4.94
CA ALA A 13 -18.38 10.70 -4.59
C ALA A 13 -19.84 11.14 -4.34
N PRO A 14 -20.14 11.92 -3.30
CA PRO A 14 -21.45 12.53 -3.17
C PRO A 14 -21.73 13.37 -4.42
N SER A 15 -22.95 13.22 -4.95
CA SER A 15 -23.48 13.94 -6.11
C SER A 15 -23.12 15.42 -6.09
N GLU A 16 -22.84 15.96 -7.27
CA GLU A 16 -22.35 17.32 -7.59
C GLU A 16 -23.27 18.41 -6.98
N ALA A 17 -23.11 18.67 -5.69
CA ALA A 17 -23.60 19.89 -5.06
C ALA A 17 -22.58 21.00 -5.30
N ALA A 18 -23.09 22.18 -5.67
CA ALA A 18 -22.31 23.38 -5.99
C ALA A 18 -21.07 23.56 -5.10
N ALA A 19 -19.93 23.84 -5.73
CA ALA A 19 -18.64 23.99 -5.07
C ALA A 19 -18.77 24.85 -3.80
N PRO A 20 -18.65 24.28 -2.59
CA PRO A 20 -18.67 25.07 -1.38
C PRO A 20 -17.45 25.98 -1.36
N ALA A 21 -17.61 27.17 -0.75
CA ALA A 21 -16.50 28.10 -0.52
C ALA A 21 -15.30 27.37 0.10
N ALA A 22 -14.09 27.80 -0.25
CA ALA A 22 -12.85 27.19 0.22
C ALA A 22 -12.92 26.96 1.75
N PRO A 23 -12.69 25.72 2.23
CA PRO A 23 -12.88 25.41 3.64
C PRO A 23 -11.92 26.25 4.49
N SER A 24 -12.45 26.89 5.53
CA SER A 24 -11.68 27.74 6.46
C SER A 24 -10.76 26.95 7.40
N SER A 25 -10.80 25.62 7.34
CA SER A 25 -10.01 24.72 8.17
C SER A 25 -9.43 23.58 7.34
N PRO A 26 -8.25 23.07 7.70
CA PRO A 26 -7.67 21.91 7.02
C PRO A 26 -8.64 20.72 7.13
N PRO A 27 -8.77 19.92 6.05
CA PRO A 27 -9.65 18.77 6.05
C PRO A 27 -9.15 17.74 7.07
N ILE A 28 -10.09 17.02 7.68
CA ILE A 28 -9.82 15.96 8.64
C ILE A 28 -10.11 14.59 8.04
N ILE A 29 -9.45 13.56 8.57
CA ILE A 29 -9.80 12.17 8.31
C ILE A 29 -10.61 11.66 9.49
N THR A 30 -11.81 11.18 9.21
CA THR A 30 -12.66 10.50 10.18
C THR A 30 -12.69 9.01 9.87
N LEU A 31 -12.43 8.19 10.89
CA LEU A 31 -12.40 6.75 10.77
C LEU A 31 -13.70 6.16 11.35
N GLY A 32 -14.41 5.36 10.56
CA GLY A 32 -15.57 4.61 11.01
C GLY A 32 -15.19 3.39 11.84
N GLU A 33 -16.19 2.58 12.17
CA GLU A 33 -16.00 1.30 12.84
C GLU A 33 -15.05 0.38 12.06
N THR A 34 -14.15 -0.29 12.79
CA THR A 34 -13.28 -1.33 12.23
C THR A 34 -13.99 -2.67 12.35
N VAL A 35 -14.21 -3.33 11.22
CA VAL A 35 -14.82 -4.67 11.16
C VAL A 35 -13.72 -5.68 10.84
N ALA A 36 -13.45 -6.60 11.77
CA ALA A 36 -12.57 -7.75 11.50
C ALA A 36 -13.27 -8.70 10.53
N LEU A 37 -12.62 -9.00 9.41
CA LEU A 37 -13.10 -9.94 8.39
C LEU A 37 -12.47 -11.32 8.55
N MET A 38 -11.20 -11.36 8.96
CA MET A 38 -10.43 -12.58 9.14
C MET A 38 -9.32 -12.35 10.17
N SER A 39 -9.00 -13.39 10.95
CA SER A 39 -7.84 -13.42 11.83
C SER A 39 -7.31 -14.86 11.90
N GLU A 40 -6.24 -15.15 11.17
CA GLU A 40 -5.71 -16.51 11.04
C GLU A 40 -4.19 -16.49 10.86
N GLY A 41 -3.46 -17.38 11.54
CA GLY A 41 -1.99 -17.47 11.41
C GLY A 41 -1.25 -16.17 11.75
N GLY A 42 -1.83 -15.29 12.56
CA GLY A 42 -1.28 -13.96 12.87
C GLY A 42 -1.56 -12.89 11.81
N LEU A 43 -2.14 -13.26 10.67
CA LEU A 43 -2.68 -12.33 9.67
C LEU A 43 -4.06 -11.85 10.11
N THR A 44 -4.25 -10.54 10.21
CA THR A 44 -5.59 -9.96 10.39
C THR A 44 -6.00 -9.18 9.15
N LEU A 45 -7.23 -9.39 8.68
CA LEU A 45 -7.85 -8.59 7.64
C LEU A 45 -9.03 -7.83 8.23
N GLU A 46 -8.99 -6.52 8.10
CA GLU A 46 -9.98 -5.61 8.65
C GLU A 46 -10.54 -4.72 7.53
N ARG A 47 -11.80 -4.32 7.67
CA ARG A 47 -12.44 -3.32 6.82
C ARG A 47 -12.79 -2.10 7.66
N GLN A 48 -12.53 -0.91 7.12
CA GLN A 48 -12.88 0.34 7.78
C GLN A 48 -13.32 1.38 6.75
N ARG A 49 -14.39 2.13 7.05
CA ARG A 49 -14.78 3.28 6.24
C ARG A 49 -13.92 4.48 6.64
N TRP A 50 -13.29 5.11 5.66
CA TRP A 50 -12.54 6.34 5.85
C TRP A 50 -13.29 7.48 5.16
N SER A 51 -13.42 8.59 5.86
CA SER A 51 -14.04 9.80 5.34
C SER A 51 -13.05 10.95 5.42
N TRP A 52 -12.97 11.74 4.37
CA TRP A 52 -12.13 12.94 4.28
C TRP A 52 -12.99 14.14 3.90
N GLY A 53 -12.82 15.26 4.59
CA GLY A 53 -13.61 16.45 4.32
C GLY A 53 -13.42 17.53 5.38
N PRO A 54 -14.25 18.59 5.34
CA PRO A 54 -14.20 19.65 6.33
C PRO A 54 -14.51 19.11 7.74
N LYS A 55 -14.04 19.83 8.76
CA LYS A 55 -14.32 19.50 10.17
C LYS A 55 -15.82 19.50 10.48
N GLU A 56 -16.57 20.40 9.84
CA GLU A 56 -18.01 20.55 9.95
C GLU A 56 -18.63 20.43 8.55
N GLY A 57 -19.73 19.68 8.43
CA GLY A 57 -20.40 19.41 7.16
C GLY A 57 -20.16 17.98 6.63
N PRO A 58 -20.75 17.64 5.47
CA PRO A 58 -20.60 16.31 4.88
C PRO A 58 -19.15 16.07 4.41
N PRO A 59 -18.67 14.82 4.46
CA PRO A 59 -17.35 14.50 3.94
C PRO A 59 -17.31 14.68 2.42
N THR A 60 -16.21 15.25 1.93
CA THR A 60 -15.94 15.41 0.50
C THR A 60 -15.68 14.05 -0.16
N LEU A 61 -15.12 13.11 0.58
CA LEU A 61 -14.79 11.78 0.11
C LEU A 61 -15.10 10.74 1.17
N SER A 62 -15.70 9.62 0.76
CA SER A 62 -15.87 8.42 1.57
C SER A 62 -15.33 7.23 0.80
N MET A 63 -14.57 6.37 1.47
CA MET A 63 -13.99 5.18 0.87
C MET A 63 -14.03 4.00 1.82
N VAL A 64 -14.08 2.80 1.25
CA VAL A 64 -13.89 1.56 2.00
C VAL A 64 -12.41 1.20 1.91
N THR A 65 -11.80 0.99 3.06
CA THR A 65 -10.42 0.54 3.17
C THR A 65 -10.39 -0.88 3.69
N TYR A 66 -9.55 -1.70 3.08
CA TYR A 66 -9.18 -3.02 3.56
C TYR A 66 -7.75 -2.93 4.07
N ARG A 67 -7.54 -3.44 5.28
CA ARG A 67 -6.26 -3.42 5.97
C ARG A 67 -5.89 -4.83 6.35
N ALA A 68 -4.86 -5.37 5.71
CA ALA A 68 -4.25 -6.62 6.13
C ALA A 68 -3.02 -6.33 6.99
N ARG A 69 -2.89 -6.96 8.16
CA ARG A 69 -1.74 -6.82 9.05
C ARG A 69 -1.11 -8.18 9.28
N ALA A 70 0.20 -8.25 9.09
CA ALA A 70 0.99 -9.45 9.38
C ALA A 70 2.16 -9.11 10.31
N PRO A 71 2.59 -10.05 11.17
CA PRO A 71 3.81 -9.88 11.95
C PRO A 71 5.03 -9.81 11.01
N LEU A 72 6.15 -9.23 11.47
CA LEU A 72 7.32 -9.01 10.61
C LEU A 72 8.05 -10.27 10.17
N ASP A 73 8.00 -11.30 11.01
CA ASP A 73 8.54 -12.63 10.72
C ASP A 73 7.63 -13.41 9.76
N ALA A 74 6.49 -12.84 9.37
CA ALA A 74 5.73 -13.34 8.23
C ALA A 74 6.62 -13.36 6.97
N ARG A 75 6.37 -14.38 6.15
CA ARG A 75 7.00 -14.50 4.85
C ARG A 75 6.38 -13.48 3.91
N VAL A 76 7.24 -12.84 3.14
CA VAL A 76 6.86 -11.97 2.03
C VAL A 76 7.39 -12.61 0.76
N ALA A 77 6.61 -12.56 -0.31
CA ALA A 77 7.03 -12.99 -1.64
C ALA A 77 6.61 -11.93 -2.66
N VAL A 78 7.56 -11.49 -3.48
CA VAL A 78 7.27 -10.75 -4.71
C VAL A 78 7.05 -11.80 -5.79
N ARG A 79 5.86 -11.81 -6.38
CA ARG A 79 5.51 -12.69 -7.51
C ARG A 79 5.69 -11.93 -8.82
N PRO A 80 6.80 -12.14 -9.55
CA PRO A 80 7.03 -11.46 -10.82
C PRO A 80 6.09 -11.99 -11.90
N SER A 81 5.86 -11.18 -12.92
CA SER A 81 5.30 -11.63 -14.19
C SER A 81 6.14 -11.08 -15.33
N GLU A 82 6.29 -11.84 -16.41
CA GLU A 82 7.02 -11.36 -17.59
C GLU A 82 6.21 -10.31 -18.36
N THR A 83 4.87 -10.43 -18.32
CA THR A 83 3.92 -9.55 -18.99
C THR A 83 2.82 -9.12 -18.03
N VAL A 84 1.89 -8.28 -18.50
CA VAL A 84 0.66 -8.00 -17.75
C VAL A 84 -0.16 -9.29 -17.65
N ALA A 85 -0.42 -9.74 -16.43
CA ALA A 85 -1.19 -10.95 -16.14
C ALA A 85 -2.36 -10.65 -15.18
N PRO A 86 -3.50 -11.37 -15.29
CA PRO A 86 -4.58 -11.27 -14.32
C PRO A 86 -4.08 -11.61 -12.90
N PHE A 87 -4.42 -10.78 -11.93
CA PHE A 87 -3.93 -10.91 -10.54
C PHE A 87 -4.18 -12.32 -9.96
N ALA A 88 -5.36 -12.90 -10.19
CA ALA A 88 -5.72 -14.22 -9.69
C ALA A 88 -4.82 -15.36 -10.22
N SER A 89 -4.19 -15.18 -11.38
CA SER A 89 -3.27 -16.18 -11.96
C SER A 89 -1.89 -16.19 -11.28
N LEU A 90 -1.54 -15.12 -10.55
CA LEU A 90 -0.26 -14.97 -9.85
C LEU A 90 -0.31 -15.46 -8.40
N VAL A 91 -1.50 -15.85 -7.95
CA VAL A 91 -1.77 -16.30 -6.60
C VAL A 91 -1.55 -17.82 -6.51
N PRO A 92 -0.85 -18.32 -5.47
CA PRO A 92 -0.68 -19.77 -5.27
C PRO A 92 -2.02 -20.51 -5.27
N GLN A 93 -2.12 -21.56 -6.07
CA GLN A 93 -3.34 -22.40 -6.17
C GLN A 93 -3.27 -23.62 -5.23
N ASP A 94 -2.05 -24.02 -4.88
CA ASP A 94 -1.70 -25.18 -4.06
C ASP A 94 -1.41 -24.84 -2.59
N ASP A 95 -1.36 -23.55 -2.27
CA ASP A 95 -1.21 -23.03 -0.90
C ASP A 95 -2.47 -22.24 -0.51
N PRO A 96 -3.38 -22.82 0.29
CA PRO A 96 -4.63 -22.16 0.68
C PRO A 96 -4.44 -21.03 1.69
N GLY A 97 -3.24 -20.81 2.22
CA GLY A 97 -2.95 -19.72 3.17
C GLY A 97 -2.84 -20.14 4.63
N PRO A 98 -2.88 -19.16 5.58
CA PRO A 98 -3.35 -17.79 5.39
C PRO A 98 -2.31 -16.85 4.76
N TRP A 99 -2.70 -16.18 3.66
CA TRP A 99 -1.91 -15.10 3.06
C TRP A 99 -2.83 -14.00 2.52
N VAL A 100 -2.25 -12.85 2.23
CA VAL A 100 -2.89 -11.75 1.52
C VAL A 100 -1.98 -11.35 0.37
N ALA A 101 -2.58 -10.96 -0.74
CA ALA A 101 -1.85 -10.45 -1.89
C ALA A 101 -2.46 -9.11 -2.32
N ILE A 102 -1.61 -8.20 -2.80
CA ILE A 102 -2.04 -6.96 -3.47
C ILE A 102 -1.27 -6.82 -4.77
N ASN A 103 -1.82 -6.04 -5.70
CA ASN A 103 -1.06 -5.58 -6.85
C ASN A 103 0.13 -4.71 -6.38
N GLY A 104 1.30 -4.98 -6.94
CA GLY A 104 2.55 -4.35 -6.58
C GLY A 104 2.99 -3.26 -7.57
N GLY A 105 4.17 -3.43 -8.15
CA GLY A 105 4.79 -2.49 -9.08
C GLY A 105 4.03 -2.34 -10.39
N PHE A 106 4.54 -1.45 -11.25
CA PHE A 106 3.88 -1.01 -12.47
C PHE A 106 4.41 -1.77 -13.69
N TYR A 107 3.52 -2.02 -14.64
CA TYR A 107 3.76 -2.80 -15.84
C TYR A 107 3.24 -2.08 -17.08
N GLU A 108 4.00 -2.18 -18.18
CA GLU A 108 3.55 -1.86 -19.54
C GLU A 108 3.71 -3.13 -20.40
N GLU A 109 4.85 -3.30 -21.06
CA GLU A 109 5.25 -4.56 -21.74
C GLU A 109 6.03 -5.51 -20.81
N GLY A 110 6.36 -5.03 -19.61
CA GLY A 110 7.09 -5.72 -18.55
C GLY A 110 7.19 -4.81 -17.32
N ALA A 111 7.92 -5.23 -16.29
CA ALA A 111 8.09 -4.42 -15.09
C ALA A 111 8.80 -3.09 -15.39
N MET A 112 8.25 -1.98 -14.91
CA MET A 112 8.78 -0.64 -15.16
C MET A 112 9.94 -0.23 -14.23
N GLY A 113 10.25 -1.07 -13.24
CA GLY A 113 11.25 -0.78 -12.21
C GLY A 113 11.73 -2.04 -11.49
N LEU A 114 12.42 -1.84 -10.37
CA LEU A 114 13.07 -2.92 -9.62
C LEU A 114 12.10 -4.06 -9.31
N VAL A 115 12.50 -5.28 -9.65
CA VAL A 115 11.88 -6.52 -9.20
C VAL A 115 12.99 -7.47 -8.75
N VAL A 116 12.96 -7.84 -7.48
CA VAL A 116 13.80 -8.89 -6.90
C VAL A 116 12.89 -9.93 -6.29
N SER A 117 13.11 -11.19 -6.62
CA SER A 117 12.38 -12.33 -6.09
C SER A 117 13.37 -13.46 -5.84
N GLU A 118 13.27 -14.10 -4.66
CA GLU A 118 14.18 -15.18 -4.25
C GLU A 118 15.67 -14.80 -4.36
N GLY A 119 15.99 -13.53 -4.09
CA GLY A 119 17.34 -12.96 -4.15
C GLY A 119 17.87 -12.70 -5.56
N LYS A 120 17.09 -12.98 -6.60
CA LYS A 120 17.45 -12.69 -8.00
C LYS A 120 16.83 -11.37 -8.44
N GLU A 121 17.67 -10.45 -8.91
CA GLU A 121 17.20 -9.26 -9.63
C GLU A 121 16.70 -9.68 -11.01
N LEU A 122 15.40 -9.48 -11.25
CA LEU A 122 14.72 -9.80 -12.51
C LEU A 122 14.56 -8.55 -13.38
N THR A 123 14.45 -7.39 -12.76
CA THR A 123 14.41 -6.10 -13.45
C THR A 123 15.15 -5.08 -12.59
N PRO A 124 16.05 -4.27 -13.16
CA PRO A 124 16.86 -3.34 -12.39
C PRO A 124 16.04 -2.14 -11.88
N LEU A 125 16.58 -1.48 -10.86
CA LEU A 125 16.05 -0.20 -10.38
C LEU A 125 16.01 0.82 -11.53
N SER A 126 14.85 1.44 -11.72
CA SER A 126 14.62 2.36 -12.85
C SER A 126 14.31 3.77 -12.35
N PRO A 127 14.91 4.82 -12.91
CA PRO A 127 14.48 6.20 -12.66
C PRO A 127 13.02 6.46 -13.05
N ARG A 128 12.44 5.62 -13.93
CA ARG A 128 11.04 5.69 -14.37
C ARG A 128 10.07 4.93 -13.46
N GLY A 129 10.55 3.99 -12.65
CA GLY A 129 9.73 3.08 -11.84
C GLY A 129 9.12 3.69 -10.57
N GLY A 130 9.31 4.99 -10.34
CA GLY A 130 8.89 5.70 -9.12
C GLY A 130 9.97 5.85 -8.06
N SER A 131 9.62 6.47 -6.94
CA SER A 131 10.52 6.81 -5.83
C SER A 131 10.50 5.80 -4.69
N GLY A 132 9.45 5.00 -4.54
CA GLY A 132 9.30 4.07 -3.43
C GLY A 132 9.89 2.69 -3.74
N VAL A 133 10.69 2.15 -2.83
CA VAL A 133 11.14 0.75 -2.89
C VAL A 133 10.73 0.06 -1.60
N PHE A 134 9.95 -1.00 -1.72
CA PHE A 134 9.69 -1.95 -0.64
C PHE A 134 10.66 -3.13 -0.80
N PHE A 135 11.22 -3.60 0.31
CA PHE A 135 12.01 -4.82 0.30
C PHE A 135 11.84 -5.61 1.59
N TRP A 136 12.13 -6.91 1.50
CA TRP A 136 12.14 -7.83 2.62
C TRP A 136 13.38 -8.74 2.54
N SER A 137 13.89 -9.04 3.73
CA SER A 137 14.99 -9.98 3.97
C SER A 137 14.74 -10.70 5.30
N PRO A 138 15.52 -11.72 5.66
CA PRO A 138 15.45 -12.31 7.00
C PRO A 138 15.68 -11.30 8.15
N ALA A 139 16.34 -10.16 7.87
CA ALA A 139 16.51 -9.07 8.84
C ALA A 139 15.25 -8.18 8.99
N GLY A 140 14.25 -8.36 8.13
CA GLY A 140 12.96 -7.67 8.17
C GLY A 140 12.61 -6.92 6.87
N ALA A 141 11.43 -6.30 6.90
CA ALA A 141 10.91 -5.46 5.83
C ALA A 141 11.26 -3.98 6.02
N GLN A 142 11.40 -3.25 4.92
CA GLN A 142 11.56 -1.80 4.91
C GLN A 142 10.92 -1.15 3.67
N VAL A 143 10.62 0.15 3.79
CA VAL A 143 10.26 1.02 2.66
C VAL A 143 11.24 2.19 2.63
N VAL A 144 11.95 2.34 1.52
CA VAL A 144 12.99 3.36 1.34
C VAL A 144 12.74 4.20 0.09
N HIS A 145 13.46 5.32 -0.04
CA HIS A 145 13.53 6.04 -1.31
C HIS A 145 14.45 5.26 -2.25
N ARG A 146 14.23 5.33 -3.57
CA ARG A 146 15.04 4.63 -4.57
C ARG A 146 16.54 4.94 -4.47
N ASP A 147 16.90 6.16 -4.09
CA ASP A 147 18.31 6.58 -3.97
C ASP A 147 19.01 5.92 -2.77
N ASP A 148 18.20 5.48 -1.79
CA ASP A 148 18.66 4.75 -0.60
C ASP A 148 18.69 3.23 -0.83
N TRP A 149 18.21 2.74 -1.97
CA TRP A 149 18.20 1.30 -2.29
C TRP A 149 19.61 0.72 -2.33
N ARG A 150 19.77 -0.49 -1.80
CA ARG A 150 21.01 -1.28 -1.88
C ARG A 150 20.66 -2.74 -2.23
N PRO A 151 21.39 -3.38 -3.16
CA PRO A 151 21.20 -4.80 -3.46
C PRO A 151 21.41 -5.70 -2.24
N GLY A 152 20.83 -6.90 -2.26
CA GLY A 152 21.00 -7.92 -1.20
C GLY A 152 19.71 -8.48 -0.59
N PRO A 153 18.59 -7.72 -0.49
CA PRO A 153 17.33 -8.28 -0.02
C PRO A 153 16.82 -9.44 -0.88
N THR A 154 16.12 -10.38 -0.25
CA THR A 154 15.55 -11.57 -0.93
C THR A 154 14.37 -11.17 -1.81
N GLU A 155 13.59 -10.20 -1.37
CA GLU A 155 12.42 -9.71 -2.08
C GLU A 155 12.50 -8.19 -2.18
N ALA A 156 12.23 -7.63 -3.36
CA ALA A 156 12.14 -6.18 -3.52
C ALA A 156 11.27 -5.79 -4.70
N LEU A 157 10.62 -4.64 -4.59
CA LEU A 157 9.72 -4.11 -5.60
C LEU A 157 9.74 -2.59 -5.58
N GLN A 158 9.90 -1.99 -6.76
CA GLN A 158 9.74 -0.55 -6.95
C GLN A 158 8.27 -0.19 -7.23
N SER A 159 7.80 0.91 -6.63
CA SER A 159 6.47 1.50 -6.79
C SER A 159 6.57 3.01 -7.03
N VAL A 160 5.46 3.65 -7.44
CA VAL A 160 5.45 5.07 -7.87
C VAL A 160 5.99 5.99 -6.80
N ASP A 161 5.42 5.96 -5.60
CA ASP A 161 5.71 6.96 -4.58
C ASP A 161 5.96 6.35 -3.21
N ARG A 162 7.03 6.82 -2.58
CA ARG A 162 7.15 6.74 -1.12
C ARG A 162 6.23 7.81 -0.53
N LEU A 163 5.23 7.40 0.25
CA LEU A 163 4.22 8.33 0.76
C LEU A 163 4.62 8.98 2.10
N VAL A 164 5.21 8.20 3.01
CA VAL A 164 5.48 8.61 4.39
C VAL A 164 6.92 8.23 4.78
N ASN A 165 7.58 9.11 5.52
CA ASN A 165 8.85 8.84 6.18
C ASN A 165 8.79 9.30 7.64
N GLY A 166 9.02 8.39 8.59
CA GLY A 166 9.04 8.74 10.02
C GLY A 166 7.73 9.35 10.54
N GLY A 167 6.58 9.04 9.92
CA GLY A 167 5.28 9.61 10.26
C GLY A 167 4.95 10.93 9.54
N ALA A 168 5.89 11.53 8.81
CA ALA A 168 5.64 12.72 8.00
C ALA A 168 5.34 12.35 6.53
N SER A 169 4.40 13.05 5.91
CA SER A 169 4.21 12.98 4.46
C SER A 169 5.45 13.48 3.73
N VAL A 170 5.90 12.75 2.71
CA VAL A 170 6.99 13.19 1.82
C VAL A 170 6.51 13.55 0.40
N VAL A 171 5.20 13.44 0.16
CA VAL A 171 4.58 13.84 -1.11
C VAL A 171 4.30 15.34 -1.07
N LYS A 172 4.82 16.07 -2.06
CA LYS A 172 4.72 17.53 -2.14
C LYS A 172 3.37 18.05 -2.65
N THR A 173 2.67 17.26 -3.46
CA THR A 173 1.41 17.66 -4.07
C THR A 173 0.31 16.67 -3.72
N ILE A 174 -0.76 17.17 -3.11
CA ILE A 174 -1.98 16.40 -2.89
C ILE A 174 -2.90 16.74 -4.07
N GLY A 175 -2.85 15.93 -5.12
CA GLY A 175 -3.63 16.19 -6.33
C GLY A 175 -3.50 15.05 -7.32
N GLY A 176 -4.63 14.46 -7.69
CA GLY A 176 -4.70 13.35 -8.63
C GLY A 176 -6.13 12.83 -8.72
N PRO A 177 -6.46 12.07 -9.78
CA PRO A 177 -7.79 11.48 -9.91
C PRO A 177 -8.06 10.55 -8.72
N GLN A 178 -9.31 10.58 -8.24
CA GLN A 178 -9.79 9.67 -7.21
C GLN A 178 -9.94 8.27 -7.82
N THR A 179 -8.99 7.39 -7.53
CA THR A 179 -9.01 6.00 -8.02
C THR A 179 -8.56 5.05 -6.93
N ALA A 180 -8.85 3.76 -7.10
CA ALA A 180 -8.38 2.74 -6.17
C ALA A 180 -6.84 2.75 -6.06
N ARG A 181 -6.33 2.50 -4.85
CA ARG A 181 -4.90 2.49 -4.53
C ARG A 181 -4.56 1.32 -3.63
N SER A 182 -3.38 0.74 -3.85
CA SER A 182 -2.77 -0.19 -2.91
C SER A 182 -1.52 0.45 -2.30
N ALA A 183 -1.21 0.10 -1.05
CA ALA A 183 0.00 0.57 -0.38
C ALA A 183 0.51 -0.46 0.62
N VAL A 184 1.83 -0.47 0.83
CA VAL A 184 2.49 -1.22 1.89
C VAL A 184 3.07 -0.25 2.91
N VAL A 185 2.84 -0.54 4.18
CA VAL A 185 3.37 0.21 5.31
C VAL A 185 4.15 -0.72 6.22
N VAL A 186 5.36 -0.33 6.56
CA VAL A 186 6.17 -1.00 7.58
C VAL A 186 6.12 -0.13 8.83
N GLY A 187 5.42 -0.61 9.86
CA GLY A 187 5.16 0.15 11.09
C GLY A 187 5.83 -0.45 12.31
N LYS A 188 6.42 0.37 13.18
CA LYS A 188 6.84 -0.09 14.51
C LYS A 188 5.60 -0.32 15.37
N THR A 189 5.61 -1.39 16.15
CA THR A 189 4.65 -1.52 17.25
C THR A 189 4.99 -0.41 18.23
N SER A 190 4.07 0.52 18.48
CA SER A 190 4.15 1.36 19.66
C SER A 190 4.16 0.41 20.85
N SER A 191 5.30 0.30 21.54
CA SER A 191 5.28 -0.15 22.93
C SER A 191 4.32 0.78 23.64
N GLY A 192 3.18 0.26 24.11
CA GLY A 192 2.20 1.06 24.82
C GLY A 192 2.91 1.87 25.89
N SER A 193 2.77 3.19 25.80
CA SER A 193 3.04 4.14 26.88
C SER A 193 1.74 4.39 27.61
#